data_AF-A0AAW8YJ76-F1
#
_entry.id   AF-A0AAW8YJ76-F1
#
_cell.length_a   1.000
_cell.length_b   1.000
_cell.length_c   1.000
_cell.angle_alpha   90.00
_cell.angle_beta   90.00
_cell.angle_gamma   90.00
#
_symmetry.space_group_name_H-M   'P 1'
#
loop_
_entity.id
_entity.type
_entity.pdbx_description
1 polymer ?
#
loop_
_entity_poly.entity_id
_entity_poly.type
_entity_poly.pdbx_seq_one_letter_code
_entity_poly.pdbx_strand_id
1 'polypeptide(L)' 'MLKEYRKTATIKAEQFDGSEEMFDKYDIRRDPFSKKFEFCTPCMDYQLDVGDWIIIDGYYVLSDEIFKKTYEEVE' A
#
# COMPACT_ATOMS: atom_id res chain seq x y z
N MET A 1 -24.35 12.37 11.56
CA MET A 1 -23.88 13.63 10.94
C MET A 1 -22.49 13.37 10.40
N LEU A 2 -22.29 13.46 9.09
CA LEU A 2 -20.99 13.26 8.46
C LEU A 2 -20.16 14.55 8.62
N LYS A 3 -18.87 14.43 8.92
CA LYS A 3 -17.93 15.54 8.97
C LYS A 3 -16.70 15.17 8.15
N GLU A 4 -16.21 16.12 7.37
CA GLU A 4 -15.00 15.95 6.56
C GLU A 4 -13.79 16.43 7.35
N TYR A 5 -12.69 15.68 7.25
CA TYR A 5 -11.43 16.00 7.90
C TYR A 5 -10.31 15.80 6.89
N ARG A 6 -9.33 16.71 6.87
CA ARG A 6 -8.14 16.60 6.03
C ARG A 6 -6.96 16.16 6.90
N LYS A 7 -6.22 15.14 6.45
CA LYS A 7 -4.94 14.74 7.07
C LYS A 7 -3.91 15.85 6.79
N THR A 8 -3.25 16.36 7.82
CA THR A 8 -2.25 17.44 7.71
C THR A 8 -0.81 16.95 7.66
N ALA A 9 -0.57 15.68 8.03
CA ALA A 9 0.75 15.08 8.01
C ALA A 9 1.09 14.52 6.62
N THR A 10 2.36 14.69 6.22
CA THR A 10 2.94 13.96 5.09
C THR A 10 2.91 12.45 5.38
N ILE A 11 2.60 11.65 4.36
CA ILE A 11 2.67 10.20 4.45
C ILE A 11 4.00 9.69 3.88
N LYS A 12 4.38 8.47 4.27
CA LYS A 12 5.40 7.70 3.56
C LYS A 12 4.73 6.55 2.83
N ALA A 13 5.07 6.39 1.57
CA ALA A 13 4.57 5.33 0.73
C ALA A 13 5.68 4.82 -0.18
N GLU A 14 5.57 3.57 -0.59
CA GLU A 14 6.46 2.94 -1.56
C GLU A 14 5.61 2.18 -2.58
N GLN A 15 5.87 2.39 -3.86
CA GLN A 15 5.17 1.66 -4.91
C GLN A 15 5.73 0.25 -5.00
N PHE A 16 4.85 -0.74 -5.00
CA PHE A 16 5.22 -2.14 -5.08
C PHE A 16 5.67 -2.50 -6.49
N ASP A 17 6.95 -2.85 -6.63
CA ASP A 17 7.58 -3.15 -7.92
C ASP A 17 7.69 -4.66 -8.23
N GLY A 18 7.34 -5.53 -7.27
CA GLY A 18 7.44 -6.98 -7.41
C GLY A 18 8.86 -7.54 -7.25
N SER A 19 9.83 -6.74 -6.81
CA SER A 19 11.19 -7.19 -6.52
C SER A 19 11.25 -8.03 -5.24
N GLU A 20 12.12 -9.04 -5.19
CA GLU A 20 12.36 -9.87 -4.00
C GLU A 20 12.73 -9.01 -2.76
N GLU A 21 13.39 -7.86 -2.95
CA GLU A 21 13.69 -6.93 -1.86
C GLU A 21 12.42 -6.44 -1.15
N MET A 22 11.36 -6.13 -1.91
CA MET A 22 10.08 -5.71 -1.32
C MET A 22 9.36 -6.87 -0.62
N PHE A 23 9.52 -8.12 -1.08
CA PHE A 23 8.97 -9.28 -0.39
C PHE A 23 9.57 -9.41 1.01
N ASP A 24 10.90 -9.34 1.10
CA ASP A 24 11.61 -9.43 2.38
C ASP A 24 11.32 -8.22 3.29
N LYS A 25 11.31 -7.02 2.71
CA LYS A 25 11.13 -5.76 3.46
C LYS A 25 9.75 -5.62 4.08
N TYR A 26 8.71 -6.10 3.40
CA TYR A 26 7.31 -5.88 3.78
C TYR A 26 6.56 -7.17 4.18
N ASP A 27 7.25 -8.32 4.32
CA ASP A 27 6.64 -9.65 4.54
C ASP A 27 5.51 -9.93 3.54
N ILE A 28 5.75 -9.61 2.27
CA ILE A 28 4.78 -9.89 1.20
C ILE A 28 4.88 -11.36 0.85
N ARG A 29 3.74 -11.99 0.60
CA ARG A 29 3.64 -13.41 0.25
C ARG A 29 3.04 -13.57 -1.14
N ARG A 30 3.37 -14.68 -1.76
CA ARG A 30 2.76 -15.12 -3.03
C ARG A 30 1.61 -16.04 -2.67
N ASP A 31 0.39 -15.66 -3.03
CA ASP A 31 -0.75 -16.55 -2.86
C ASP A 31 -0.67 -17.66 -3.94
N PRO A 32 -0.49 -18.94 -3.53
CA PRO A 32 -0.36 -20.05 -4.47
C PRO A 32 -1.64 -20.33 -5.27
N PHE A 33 -2.80 -19.81 -4.85
CA PHE A 33 -4.10 -20.07 -5.46
C PHE A 33 -4.62 -18.90 -6.30
N SER A 34 -4.30 -17.65 -5.97
CA SER A 34 -4.88 -16.49 -6.66
C SER A 34 -3.98 -15.77 -7.66
N LYS A 35 -2.70 -16.19 -7.82
CA LYS A 35 -1.66 -15.48 -8.60
C LYS A 35 -1.42 -14.03 -8.14
N LYS A 36 -1.93 -13.64 -6.97
CA LYS A 36 -1.75 -12.32 -6.39
C LYS A 36 -0.69 -12.33 -5.31
N PHE A 37 -0.26 -11.12 -4.94
CA PHE A 37 0.59 -10.89 -3.80
C PHE A 37 -0.27 -10.50 -2.60
N GLU A 38 0.20 -10.86 -1.40
CA GLU A 38 -0.46 -10.57 -0.14
C GLU A 38 0.51 -9.82 0.77
N PHE A 39 0.16 -8.59 1.13
CA PHE A 39 0.85 -7.79 2.13
C PHE A 39 0.23 -8.05 3.50
N CYS A 40 0.96 -8.80 4.34
CA CYS A 40 0.49 -9.19 5.66
C CYS A 40 0.75 -8.08 6.68
N THR A 41 -0.31 -7.58 7.32
CA THR A 41 -0.19 -6.62 8.43
C THR A 41 -0.72 -7.25 9.71
N PRO A 42 -0.38 -6.72 10.91
CA PRO A 42 -0.88 -7.28 12.18
C PRO A 42 -2.41 -7.31 12.28
N CYS A 43 -3.12 -6.48 11.51
CA CYS A 43 -4.57 -6.31 11.60
C CYS A 43 -5.33 -6.99 10.46
N MET A 44 -4.75 -7.03 9.25
CA MET A 44 -5.41 -7.50 8.03
C MET A 44 -4.39 -7.79 6.92
N ASP A 45 -4.70 -8.78 6.08
CA ASP A 45 -3.94 -9.04 4.86
C ASP A 45 -4.53 -8.24 3.69
N TYR A 46 -3.67 -7.59 2.92
CA TYR A 46 -4.05 -6.83 1.73
C TYR A 46 -3.60 -7.58 0.48
N GLN A 47 -4.49 -7.74 -0.49
CA GLN A 47 -4.07 -8.09 -1.84
C GLN A 47 -3.48 -6.86 -2.51
N LEU A 48 -2.36 -7.05 -3.21
CA LEU A 48 -1.74 -6.01 -4.02
C LEU A 48 -1.19 -6.58 -5.33
N ASP A 49 -1.19 -5.74 -6.35
CA ASP A 49 -0.61 -5.98 -7.66
C ASP A 49 0.61 -5.05 -7.86
N VAL A 50 1.51 -5.41 -8.78
CA VAL A 50 2.64 -4.53 -9.14
C VAL A 50 2.10 -3.19 -9.63
N GLY A 51 2.60 -2.10 -9.04
CA GLY A 51 2.14 -0.73 -9.26
C GLY A 51 1.23 -0.18 -8.16
N ASP A 52 0.72 -1.02 -7.26
CA ASP A 52 -0.01 -0.57 -6.07
C ASP A 52 0.94 0.09 -5.06
N TRP A 53 0.39 0.92 -4.17
CA TRP A 53 1.13 1.70 -3.20
C TRP A 53 0.94 1.17 -1.79
N ILE A 54 2.04 0.84 -1.13
CA ILE A 54 2.07 0.45 0.28
C ILE A 54 2.21 1.72 1.12
N ILE A 55 1.17 2.07 1.87
CA ILE A 55 1.17 3.21 2.79
C ILE A 55 1.71 2.75 4.14
N ILE A 56 2.89 3.24 4.49
CA ILE A 56 3.59 2.85 5.72
C ILE A 56 2.87 3.45 6.95
N ASP A 57 2.34 4.66 6.79
CA ASP A 57 1.58 5.35 7.85
C ASP A 57 0.13 4.82 7.91
N GLY A 58 -0.03 3.69 8.59
CA GLY A 58 -1.31 2.98 8.76
C GLY A 58 -1.32 1.57 8.18
N TYR A 59 -0.25 1.15 7.49
CA TYR A 59 -0.07 -0.19 6.93
C TYR A 59 -1.28 -0.65 6.10
N TYR A 60 -1.54 0.02 4.98
CA TYR A 60 -2.59 -0.37 4.03
C TYR A 60 -2.14 -0.13 2.58
N VAL A 61 -2.90 -0.68 1.63
CA VAL A 61 -2.58 -0.61 0.20
C VAL A 61 -3.61 0.24 -0.54
N LEU A 62 -3.15 1.05 -1.50
CA LEU A 62 -4.00 1.76 -2.47
C LEU A 62 -3.55 1.46 -3.89
N SER A 63 -4.48 1.43 -4.84
CA SER A 63 -4.10 1.39 -6.26
C SER A 63 -3.43 2.69 -6.69
N ASP A 64 -2.62 2.63 -7.76
CA ASP A 64 -1.96 3.82 -8.33
C ASP A 64 -2.93 4.96 -8.63
N GLU A 65 -4.10 4.63 -9.20
CA GLU A 65 -5.13 5.62 -9.51
C GLU A 65 -5.66 6.34 -8.25
N ILE A 66 -5.95 5.58 -7.19
CA ILE A 66 -6.49 6.15 -5.95
C ILE A 66 -5.39 6.93 -5.22
N PHE A 67 -4.17 6.41 -5.20
CA PHE A 67 -3.02 7.06 -4.57
C PHE A 67 -2.77 8.45 -5.18
N LYS A 68 -2.66 8.53 -6.51
CA LYS A 68 -2.42 9.80 -7.22
C LYS A 68 -3.58 10.80 -7.15
N LYS A 69 -4.81 10.32 -6.91
CA LYS A 69 -5.96 11.19 -6.63
C LYS A 69 -5.99 11.73 -5.21
N THR A 70 -5.29 11.06 -4.29
CA THR A 70 -5.35 11.34 -2.84
C THR A 70 -4.13 12.11 -2.35
N TYR A 71 -2.96 11.84 -2.92
CA TYR A 71 -1.68 12.37 -2.46
C TYR A 71 -0.89 13.04 -3.59
N GLU A 72 -0.13 14.06 -3.21
CA GLU A 72 0.84 14.74 -4.05
C GLU A 72 2.24 14.48 -3.46
N GLU A 73 3.21 14.28 -4.34
CA GLU A 73 4.62 14.18 -3.93
C GLU A 73 5.11 15.55 -3.44
N VAL A 74 5.88 15.55 -2.35
CA VAL A 74 6.47 16.77 -1.78
C VAL A 74 7.98 16.63 -1.88
N GLU A 75 8.63 17.56 -2.58
CA GLU A 75 10.10 17.67 -2.71
C GLU A 75 10.77 18.22 -1.43
#